data_AF-A0A5B1BB80-F1
#
_entry.id   AF-A0A5B1BB80-F1
#
_cell.length_a   1.000
_cell.length_b   1.000
_cell.length_c   1.000
_cell.angle_alpha   90.00
_cell.angle_beta   90.00
_cell.angle_gamma   90.00
#
_symmetry.space_group_name_H-M   'P 1'
#
loop_
_entity.id
_entity.type
_entity.pdbx_description
1 polymer ?
#
loop_
_entity_poly.entity_id
_entity_poly.type
_entity_poly.pdbx_seq_one_letter_code
_entity_poly.pdbx_strand_id
1 'polypeptide(L)' 'MKVSKNTKKAGWTLIGSMLGFIVAKKYSPKETYPFILIGGFIGTCLGEELINEPKEEKML' A
#
# COMPACT_ATOMS: atom_id res chain seq x y z
N MET A 1 -3.03 4.98 20.49
CA MET A 1 -3.55 5.89 19.46
C MET A 1 -4.26 5.06 18.39
N LYS A 2 -5.54 5.32 18.09
CA LYS A 2 -6.22 4.64 16.96
C LYS A 2 -5.60 5.16 15.67
N VAL A 3 -4.93 4.28 14.91
CA VAL A 3 -4.31 4.64 13.63
C VAL A 3 -5.41 4.88 12.60
N SER A 4 -5.41 6.06 11.98
CA SER A 4 -6.44 6.46 11.01
C SER A 4 -6.43 5.55 9.78
N LYS A 5 -7.57 5.46 9.09
CA LYS A 5 -7.72 4.73 7.82
C LYS A 5 -6.68 5.18 6.79
N ASN A 6 -6.46 6.49 6.68
CA ASN A 6 -5.49 7.06 5.76
C ASN A 6 -4.05 6.66 6.14
N THR A 7 -3.74 6.61 7.43
CA THR A 7 -2.42 6.17 7.90
C THR A 7 -2.19 4.69 7.61
N LYS A 8 -3.21 3.83 7.78
CA LYS A 8 -3.13 2.42 7.42
C LYS A 8 -2.95 2.23 5.91
N LYS A 9 -3.66 3.00 5.09
CA LYS A 9 -3.56 2.97 3.63
C LYS A 9 -2.18 3.43 3.16
N ALA A 10 -1.68 4.53 3.72
CA ALA A 10 -0.31 5.00 3.47
C ALA A 10 0.74 3.95 3.85
N GLY A 11 0.50 3.19 4.93
CA GLY A 11 1.34 2.04 5.30
C GLY A 11 1.38 0.96 4.23
N TRP A 12 0.23 0.59 3.66
CA TRP A 12 0.15 -0.37 2.56
C TRP A 12 0.84 0.14 1.29
N THR A 13 0.63 1.41 0.93
CA THR A 13 1.33 2.06 -0.19
C THR A 13 2.85 2.05 0.02
N LEU A 14 3.32 2.31 1.23
CA LEU A 14 4.75 2.29 1.58
C LEU A 14 5.33 0.88 1.42
N ILE A 15 4.66 -0.14 1.97
CA ILE A 15 5.07 -1.54 1.85
C ILE A 15 5.13 -1.96 0.38
N GLY A 16 4.09 -1.64 -0.40
CA GLY A 16 4.06 -1.92 -1.84
C GLY A 16 5.22 -1.25 -2.59
N SER A 17 5.49 0.02 -2.30
CA SER A 17 6.59 0.79 -2.91
C SER A 17 7.97 0.17 -2.57
N MET A 18 8.16 -0.27 -1.33
CA MET A 18 9.38 -0.95 -0.90
C MET A 18 9.55 -2.32 -1.57
N LEU A 19 8.48 -3.10 -1.74
CA LEU A 19 8.53 -4.35 -2.49
C LEU A 19 8.91 -4.12 -3.95
N GLY A 20 8.34 -3.10 -4.58
CA GLY A 20 8.73 -2.66 -5.93
C GLY A 20 10.22 -2.30 -6.02
N PHE A 21 10.75 -1.59 -5.03
CA PHE A 21 12.18 -1.28 -4.93
C PHE A 21 13.05 -2.53 -4.80
N ILE A 22 12.67 -3.50 -3.95
CA ILE A 22 13.41 -4.75 -3.75
C ILE A 22 13.45 -5.55 -5.06
N VAL A 23 12.32 -5.64 -5.77
CA VAL A 23 12.24 -6.29 -7.08
C VAL A 23 13.15 -5.58 -8.08
N ALA A 24 13.10 -4.26 -8.16
CA ALA A 24 14.01 -3.50 -9.02
C ALA A 24 15.48 -3.80 -8.67
N LYS A 25 15.86 -3.77 -7.39
CA LYS A 25 17.24 -4.11 -6.99
C LYS A 25 17.69 -5.50 -7.46
N LYS A 26 16.80 -6.49 -7.42
CA LYS A 26 17.10 -7.86 -7.85
C LYS A 26 17.34 -7.95 -9.37
N TYR A 27 16.54 -7.25 -10.17
CA TYR A 27 16.66 -7.30 -11.63
C TYR A 27 17.62 -6.25 -12.21
N SER A 28 18.14 -5.33 -11.37
CA SER A 28 19.00 -4.19 -11.75
C SER A 28 18.56 -3.49 -13.06
N PRO A 29 17.27 -3.11 -13.18
CA PRO A 29 16.81 -2.37 -14.34
C PRO A 29 17.50 -1.00 -14.37
N LYS A 30 17.68 -0.45 -15.57
CA LYS A 30 18.19 0.93 -15.72
C LYS A 30 17.30 1.96 -15.02
N GLU A 31 16.02 1.64 -14.83
CA GLU A 31 15.04 2.52 -14.20
C GLU A 31 14.32 1.80 -13.05
N THR A 32 14.67 2.19 -11.82
CA THR A 32 14.08 1.66 -10.59
C THR A 32 12.74 2.34 -10.25
N TYR A 33 12.60 3.61 -10.63
CA TYR A 33 11.43 4.43 -10.28
C TYR A 33 10.08 3.85 -10.74
N PRO A 34 9.94 3.30 -11.97
CA PRO A 34 8.69 2.68 -12.41
C PRO A 34 8.25 1.50 -11.53
N PHE A 35 9.20 0.67 -11.07
CA PHE A 35 8.88 -0.47 -10.20
C PHE A 35 8.38 -0.03 -8.83
N ILE A 36 8.96 1.05 -8.27
CA ILE A 36 8.50 1.64 -7.01
C ILE A 36 7.06 2.15 -7.17
N LEU A 37 6.77 2.86 -8.27
CA LEU A 37 5.43 3.39 -8.56
C LEU A 37 4.40 2.28 -8.71
N ILE A 38 4.73 1.23 -9.46
CA ILE A 38 3.84 0.06 -9.65
C ILE A 38 3.59 -0.63 -8.29
N GLY A 39 4.65 -0.84 -7.50
CA GLY A 39 4.52 -1.42 -6.17
C GLY A 39 3.63 -0.57 -5.26
N GLY A 40 3.82 0.75 -5.25
CA GLY A 40 3.00 1.68 -4.47
C GLY A 40 1.54 1.71 -4.93
N PHE A 41 1.29 1.65 -6.24
CA PHE A 41 -0.05 1.55 -6.81
C PHE A 41 -0.76 0.28 -6.33
N ILE A 42 -0.11 -0.89 -6.46
CA ILE A 42 -0.67 -2.17 -6.00
C ILE A 42 -0.94 -2.13 -4.49
N GLY A 43 0.01 -1.64 -3.69
CA GLY A 43 -0.16 -1.47 -2.25
C GLY A 43 -1.35 -0.56 -1.90
N THR A 44 -1.60 0.46 -2.71
CA THR A 44 -2.75 1.37 -2.52
C THR A 44 -4.07 0.66 -2.80
N CYS A 45 -4.18 -0.08 -3.90
CA CYS A 45 -5.39 -0.87 -4.22
C CYS A 45 -5.69 -1.90 -3.13
N LEU A 46 -4.68 -2.65 -2.69
CA LEU A 46 -4.83 -3.62 -1.60
C LEU A 46 -5.21 -2.94 -0.28
N GLY A 47 -4.64 -1.77 0.02
CA GLY A 47 -5.01 -0.98 1.19
C GLY A 47 -6.46 -0.51 1.15
N GLU A 48 -7.01 -0.19 -0.02
CA GLU A 48 -8.43 0.15 -0.17
C GLU A 48 -9.35 -1.05 0.08
N GLU A 49 -9.00 -2.23 -0.44
CA GLU A 49 -9.83 -3.43 -0.30
C GLU A 49 -9.73 -4.07 1.09
N LEU A 50 -8.54 -4.09 1.70
CA LEU A 50 -8.29 -4.76 2.97
C LEU A 50 -8.66 -3.91 4.19
N ILE A 51 -8.59 -2.58 4.09
CA ILE A 51 -9.01 -1.68 5.17
C ILE A 51 -10.53 -1.44 5.04
N ASN A 52 -11.29 -2.52 5.23
CA ASN A 52 -12.72 -2.43 5.49
C ASN A 52 -12.92 -1.92 6.91
N GLU A 53 -13.68 -0.83 7.05
CA GLU A 53 -14.20 -0.46 8.36
C GLU A 53 -15.16 -1.57 8.80
N PRO A 54 -15.16 -1.96 10.09
CA PRO A 54 -16.36 -2.58 10.62
C PRO A 54 -17.46 -1.58 10.33
N LYS A 55 -18.47 -1.96 9.54
CA LYS A 55 -19.73 -1.22 9.48
C LYS A 55 -20.08 -1.02 10.95
N GLU A 56 -20.07 0.22 11.43
CA GLU A 56 -20.76 0.55 12.67
C GLU A 56 -22.14 -0.02 12.49
N GLU A 57 -22.40 -1.07 13.24
CA GLU A 57 -23.70 -1.60 13.50
C GLU A 57 -24.49 -0.38 13.94
N LYS A 58 -25.34 0.12 13.04
CA LYS A 58 -26.41 1.05 13.39
C LYS A 58 -27.31 0.28 14.34
N MET A 59 -26.91 0.14 15.60
CA MET A 59 -27.82 -0.18 16.67
C MET A 59 -28.54 1.12 16.99
N LEU A 60 -29.78 1.14 16.46
CA LEU A 60 -30.90 1.97 16.87
C LEU A 60 -31.01 2.12 18.39
#